data_AF-A0A9D6HS13-F1
#
_entry.id   AF-A0A9D6HS13-F1
#
_cell.length_a   1.000
_cell.length_b   1.000
_cell.length_c   1.000
_cell.angle_alpha   90.00
_cell.angle_beta   90.00
_cell.angle_gamma   90.00
#
_symmetry.space_group_name_H-M   'P 1'
#
loop_
_entity.id
_entity.type
_entity.pdbx_description
1 polymer ?
#
loop_
_entity_poly.entity_id
_entity_poly.type
_entity_poly.pdbx_seq_one_letter_code
_entity_poly.pdbx_strand_id
1 'polypeptide(L)'
;MKTKNFFILLGIGAFVACLFLSPAVSQEMAPSTATVMEIKGVASFMKEGAAEWLPLEKGMVLSEGDKIKTGPDSEATIETAGNAKTALLTVRKGTEFTLKTLRHDAAAQLDSTLLDLEIGSVLVKAEKLVGDSRFEVKTPTSIVGIRGTTFEVNVAQ
;
A
#
# COMPACT_ATOMS: atom_id res chain seq x y z
N MET A 1 -8.44 39.45 77.48
CA MET A 1 -9.02 39.74 76.15
C MET A 1 -8.66 38.59 75.25
N LYS A 2 -9.64 37.81 74.79
CA LYS A 2 -9.51 36.44 74.25
C LYS A 2 -9.24 36.46 72.74
N THR A 3 -8.32 35.63 72.25
CA THR A 3 -8.26 35.14 70.87
C THR A 3 -8.76 33.69 70.84
N LYS A 4 -9.66 33.38 69.91
CA LYS A 4 -10.12 32.02 69.61
C LYS A 4 -10.03 31.80 68.09
N ASN A 5 -9.41 30.68 67.72
CA ASN A 5 -9.51 30.04 66.42
C ASN A 5 -10.96 29.53 66.20
N PHE A 6 -11.36 29.26 64.94
CA PHE A 6 -12.17 28.10 64.47
C PHE A 6 -13.12 28.42 63.28
N PHE A 7 -12.92 27.69 62.17
CA PHE A 7 -13.90 27.10 61.21
C PHE A 7 -14.47 27.83 59.95
N ILE A 8 -14.07 27.25 58.79
CA ILE A 8 -14.87 26.68 57.66
C ILE A 8 -15.91 27.55 56.92
N LEU A 9 -15.71 27.69 55.59
CA LEU A 9 -16.65 27.38 54.47
C LEU A 9 -15.85 27.44 53.14
N LEU A 10 -15.59 26.34 52.41
CA LEU A 10 -16.37 25.78 51.27
C LEU A 10 -16.73 26.85 50.20
N GLY A 11 -16.45 26.79 48.89
CA GLY A 11 -15.99 25.75 47.95
C GLY A 11 -16.58 26.07 46.54
N ILE A 12 -15.99 25.51 45.48
CA ILE A 12 -16.55 25.32 44.11
C ILE A 12 -16.36 26.47 43.11
N GLY A 13 -15.60 26.22 42.03
CA GLY A 13 -15.66 27.04 40.82
C GLY A 13 -14.43 27.14 39.92
N ALA A 14 -13.36 26.36 40.12
CA ALA A 14 -12.22 26.32 39.20
C ALA A 14 -12.11 24.94 38.54
N PHE A 15 -13.12 24.59 37.73
CA PHE A 15 -13.14 23.34 36.96
C PHE A 15 -12.70 23.61 35.52
N VAL A 16 -11.41 23.38 35.29
CA VAL A 16 -10.85 22.72 34.10
C VAL A 16 -11.56 22.98 32.77
N ALA A 17 -11.01 23.90 31.98
CA ALA A 17 -11.17 23.91 30.52
C ALA A 17 -9.79 24.11 29.86
N CYS A 18 -8.79 23.34 30.33
CA CYS A 18 -7.54 23.17 29.61
C CYS A 18 -7.71 21.94 28.68
N LEU A 19 -7.60 22.20 27.38
CA LEU A 19 -6.95 21.30 26.42
C LEU A 19 -7.54 19.88 26.32
N PHE A 20 -8.72 19.75 25.72
CA PHE A 20 -8.96 18.61 24.83
C PHE A 20 -8.41 18.93 23.44
N LEU A 21 -7.09 19.15 23.35
CA LEU A 21 -6.38 18.91 22.10
C LEU A 21 -6.20 17.39 22.04
N SER A 22 -7.23 16.67 21.60
CA SER A 22 -7.01 15.30 21.15
C SER A 22 -6.04 15.39 19.97
N PRO A 23 -4.84 14.79 20.02
CA PRO A 23 -4.10 14.58 18.80
C PRO A 23 -5.00 13.72 17.94
N ALA A 24 -5.44 14.26 16.80
CA ALA A 24 -5.94 13.43 15.72
C ALA A 24 -4.75 12.54 15.34
N VAL A 25 -4.71 11.34 15.92
CA VAL A 25 -3.81 10.28 15.46
C VAL A 25 -4.29 9.98 14.05
N SER A 26 -3.65 10.62 13.08
CA SER A 26 -3.75 10.20 11.69
C SER A 26 -3.16 8.80 11.66
N GLN A 27 -4.01 7.78 11.51
CA GLN A 27 -3.56 6.42 11.28
C GLN A 27 -2.99 6.38 9.86
N GLU A 28 -1.72 6.73 9.73
CA GLU A 28 -1.00 6.67 8.47
C GLU A 28 -0.61 5.22 8.20
N MET A 29 -1.04 4.68 7.06
CA MET A 29 -0.67 3.33 6.65
C MET A 29 0.84 3.27 6.42
N ALA A 30 1.51 2.28 7.02
CA ALA A 30 2.93 2.08 6.85
C ALA A 30 3.27 1.59 5.43
N PRO A 31 4.48 1.83 4.91
CA PRO A 31 4.96 1.20 3.69
C PRO A 31 4.87 -0.33 3.74
N SER A 32 4.40 -0.93 2.67
CA SER A 32 4.46 -2.38 2.40
C SER A 32 5.44 -2.66 1.26
N THR A 33 5.65 -3.93 0.95
CA THR A 33 6.59 -4.40 -0.06
C THR A 33 5.94 -5.41 -1.00
N ALA A 34 6.58 -5.70 -2.13
CA ALA A 34 6.29 -6.85 -2.96
C ALA A 34 7.54 -7.69 -3.17
N THR A 35 7.41 -8.99 -3.40
CA THR A 35 8.53 -9.91 -3.59
C THR A 35 8.44 -10.56 -4.97
N VAL A 36 9.56 -10.63 -5.67
CA VAL A 36 9.64 -11.34 -6.95
C VAL A 36 9.73 -12.84 -6.69
N MET A 37 8.73 -13.58 -7.15
CA MET A 37 8.62 -15.02 -6.90
C MET A 37 9.29 -15.85 -8.00
N GLU A 38 9.13 -15.43 -9.25
CA GLU A 38 9.68 -16.12 -10.42
C GLU A 38 9.88 -15.16 -11.58
N ILE A 39 10.88 -15.44 -12.42
CA ILE A 39 11.13 -14.73 -13.68
C ILE A 39 11.40 -15.78 -14.76
N LYS A 40 10.75 -15.61 -15.91
CA LYS A 40 11.05 -16.32 -17.15
C LYS A 40 11.42 -15.27 -18.19
N GLY A 41 12.59 -15.42 -18.82
CA GLY A 41 13.11 -14.42 -19.77
C GLY A 41 13.78 -13.23 -19.07
N VAL A 42 13.54 -12.02 -19.56
CA VAL A 42 14.19 -10.79 -19.08
C VAL A 42 13.16 -9.87 -18.45
N ALA A 43 13.42 -9.45 -17.22
CA ALA A 43 12.70 -8.40 -16.54
C ALA A 43 13.67 -7.40 -15.93
N SER A 44 13.22 -6.17 -15.75
CA SER A 44 14.02 -5.09 -15.17
C SER A 44 13.15 -4.26 -14.25
N PHE A 45 13.78 -3.59 -13.30
CA PHE A 45 13.12 -2.60 -12.46
C PHE A 45 13.94 -1.32 -12.39
N MET A 46 13.29 -0.25 -11.98
CA MET A 46 13.89 1.04 -11.71
C MET A 46 13.36 1.53 -10.37
N LYS A 47 14.25 1.85 -9.44
CA LYS A 47 13.86 2.40 -8.14
C LYS A 47 13.18 3.76 -8.31
N GLU A 48 12.29 4.10 -7.40
CA GLU A 48 11.68 5.45 -7.38
C GLU A 48 12.78 6.53 -7.39
N GLY A 49 12.64 7.51 -8.29
CA GLY A 49 13.59 8.61 -8.45
C GLY A 49 14.93 8.24 -9.12
N ALA A 50 15.15 6.96 -9.46
CA ALA A 50 16.29 6.56 -10.28
C ALA A 50 16.01 6.79 -11.77
N ALA A 51 17.08 6.79 -12.58
CA ALA A 51 17.01 6.92 -14.04
C ALA A 51 17.46 5.65 -14.78
N GLU A 52 18.00 4.66 -14.05
CA GLU A 52 18.58 3.46 -14.62
C GLU A 52 17.70 2.23 -14.38
N TRP A 53 17.53 1.43 -15.42
CA TRP A 53 16.88 0.13 -15.35
C TRP A 53 17.91 -0.94 -14.99
N LEU A 54 17.67 -1.63 -13.88
CA LEU A 54 18.48 -2.72 -13.38
C LEU A 54 17.78 -4.07 -13.63
N PRO A 55 18.53 -5.18 -13.78
CA PRO A 55 17.94 -6.51 -13.86
C PRO A 55 17.04 -6.80 -12.66
N LEU A 56 15.84 -7.30 -12.93
CA LEU A 56 14.97 -7.82 -11.88
C LEU A 56 15.36 -9.28 -11.65
N GLU A 57 15.47 -9.69 -10.39
CA GLU A 57 15.86 -11.05 -10.02
C GLU A 57 14.85 -11.67 -9.03
N LYS A 58 14.78 -13.00 -9.02
CA LYS A 58 13.96 -13.74 -8.06
C LYS A 58 14.42 -13.45 -6.62
N GLY A 59 13.46 -13.25 -5.72
CA GLY A 59 13.68 -12.95 -4.31
C GLY A 59 13.92 -11.47 -4.02
N MET A 60 14.02 -10.62 -5.05
CA MET A 60 14.12 -9.17 -4.84
C MET A 60 12.86 -8.62 -4.20
N VAL A 61 13.07 -7.68 -3.29
CA VAL A 61 12.01 -6.90 -2.64
C VAL A 61 11.83 -5.58 -3.37
N LEU A 62 10.60 -5.35 -3.81
CA LEU A 62 10.13 -4.15 -4.48
C LEU A 62 9.38 -3.28 -3.48
N SER A 63 9.52 -1.98 -3.66
CA SER A 63 8.92 -0.97 -2.80
C SER A 63 7.88 -0.16 -3.58
N GLU A 64 7.07 0.60 -2.84
CA GLU A 64 6.28 1.67 -3.43
C GLU A 64 7.16 2.59 -4.30
N GLY A 65 6.63 3.00 -5.45
CA GLY A 65 7.31 3.85 -6.42
C GLY A 65 8.21 3.11 -7.41
N ASP A 66 8.56 1.85 -7.15
CA ASP A 66 9.37 1.06 -8.08
C ASP A 66 8.62 0.80 -9.39
N LYS A 67 9.34 0.95 -10.50
CA LYS A 67 8.86 0.66 -11.85
C LYS A 67 9.38 -0.68 -12.31
N ILE A 68 8.55 -1.46 -12.99
CA ILE A 68 8.88 -2.80 -13.46
C ILE A 68 8.56 -2.88 -14.94
N LYS A 69 9.47 -3.49 -15.70
CA LYS A 69 9.24 -3.82 -17.11
C LYS A 69 9.64 -5.26 -17.41
N THR A 70 8.93 -5.87 -18.34
CA THR A 70 9.25 -7.21 -18.88
C THR A 70 9.57 -7.11 -20.36
N GLY A 71 10.57 -7.87 -20.79
CA GLY A 71 10.99 -7.92 -22.19
C GLY A 71 10.03 -8.72 -23.09
N PRO A 72 10.39 -8.88 -24.37
CA PRO A 72 9.74 -9.83 -25.26
C PRO A 72 9.80 -11.26 -24.69
N ASP A 73 8.74 -12.02 -24.91
CA ASP A 73 8.60 -13.43 -24.49
C ASP A 73 9.04 -13.71 -23.04
N SER A 74 8.82 -12.72 -22.17
CA SER A 74 9.18 -12.74 -20.76
C SER A 74 7.94 -12.70 -19.88
N GLU A 75 8.07 -13.21 -18.66
CA GLU A 75 7.02 -13.23 -17.64
C GLU A 75 7.65 -13.07 -16.27
N ALA A 76 7.03 -12.28 -15.40
CA ALA A 76 7.44 -12.17 -14.00
C ALA A 76 6.25 -12.44 -13.08
N THR A 77 6.48 -13.19 -12.01
CA THR A 77 5.50 -13.39 -10.95
C THR A 77 5.93 -12.61 -9.72
N ILE A 78 5.06 -11.73 -9.23
CA ILE A 78 5.32 -10.83 -8.10
C ILE A 78 4.21 -11.04 -7.08
N GLU A 79 4.56 -11.15 -5.80
CA GLU A 79 3.61 -11.27 -4.70
C GLU A 79 3.64 -10.01 -3.83
N THR A 80 2.49 -9.37 -3.59
CA THR A 80 2.41 -8.22 -2.67
C THR A 80 2.31 -8.69 -1.23
N ALA A 81 3.04 -8.06 -0.32
CA ALA A 81 2.96 -8.35 1.11
C ALA A 81 1.69 -7.73 1.74
N GLY A 82 1.06 -8.48 2.63
CA GLY A 82 -0.12 -8.10 3.41
C GLY A 82 -0.27 -8.99 4.64
N ASN A 83 -1.02 -8.55 5.65
CA ASN A 83 -1.04 -9.20 6.98
C ASN A 83 -1.79 -10.55 7.01
N ALA A 84 -2.67 -10.80 6.03
CA ALA A 84 -3.40 -12.05 5.93
C ALA A 84 -3.61 -12.55 4.49
N LYS A 85 -3.41 -11.69 3.49
CA LYS A 85 -3.87 -11.89 2.12
C LYS A 85 -2.91 -11.25 1.15
N THR A 86 -2.29 -12.04 0.29
CA THR A 86 -1.37 -11.56 -0.75
C THR A 86 -2.10 -11.46 -2.08
N ALA A 87 -1.64 -10.58 -2.97
CA ALA A 87 -2.05 -10.61 -4.37
C ALA A 87 -0.89 -11.17 -5.19
N LEU A 88 -1.18 -12.14 -6.04
CA LEU A 88 -0.21 -12.68 -6.98
C LEU A 88 -0.40 -12.01 -8.34
N LEU A 89 0.65 -11.33 -8.80
CA LEU A 89 0.68 -10.60 -10.05
C LEU A 89 1.50 -11.41 -11.06
N THR A 90 0.89 -11.85 -12.15
CA THR A 90 1.61 -12.42 -13.29
C THR A 90 1.71 -11.35 -14.37
N VAL A 91 2.90 -10.80 -14.53
CA VAL A 91 3.25 -9.74 -15.46
C VAL A 91 3.67 -10.38 -16.77
N ARG A 92 2.88 -10.19 -17.84
CA ARG A 92 3.13 -10.79 -19.15
C ARG A 92 4.18 -9.98 -19.92
N LYS A 93 4.64 -10.53 -21.05
CA LYS A 93 5.63 -9.90 -21.92
C LYS A 93 5.28 -8.47 -22.34
N GLY A 94 6.30 -7.64 -22.51
CA GLY A 94 6.15 -6.27 -23.01
C GLY A 94 5.28 -5.39 -22.13
N THR A 95 5.27 -5.66 -20.82
CA THR A 95 4.48 -4.91 -19.84
C THR A 95 5.38 -3.97 -19.08
N GLU A 96 4.90 -2.74 -18.86
CA GLU A 96 5.52 -1.74 -17.97
C GLU A 96 4.47 -1.20 -17.01
N PHE A 97 4.79 -1.23 -15.71
CA PHE A 97 3.91 -0.71 -14.66
C PHE A 97 4.71 -0.18 -13.48
N THR A 98 4.05 0.65 -12.67
CA THR A 98 4.60 1.19 -11.42
C THR A 98 3.80 0.66 -10.23
N LEU A 99 4.49 0.28 -9.15
CA LEU A 99 3.89 -0.01 -7.84
C LEU A 99 3.55 1.31 -7.15
N LYS A 100 2.51 2.00 -7.61
CA LYS A 100 2.22 3.38 -7.23
C LYS A 100 1.85 3.55 -5.75
N THR A 101 1.17 2.57 -5.18
CA THR A 101 0.88 2.52 -3.75
C THR A 101 1.06 1.10 -3.26
N LEU A 102 1.83 0.94 -2.20
CA LEU A 102 1.99 -0.30 -1.44
C LEU A 102 2.01 0.08 0.04
N ARG A 103 0.84 0.05 0.67
CA ARG A 103 0.66 0.48 2.05
C ARG A 103 -0.14 -0.53 2.86
N HIS A 104 0.18 -0.60 4.14
CA HIS A 104 -0.42 -1.53 5.08
C HIS A 104 -0.67 -0.86 6.45
N ASP A 105 -1.87 -1.05 7.00
CA ASP A 105 -2.21 -0.71 8.38
C ASP A 105 -2.32 -1.99 9.23
N ALA A 106 -1.35 -2.18 10.12
CA ALA A 106 -1.30 -3.34 11.00
C ALA A 106 -2.37 -3.31 12.09
N ALA A 107 -2.80 -2.13 12.56
CA ALA A 107 -3.81 -2.01 13.61
C ALA A 107 -5.21 -2.30 13.04
N ALA A 108 -5.51 -1.74 11.87
CA ALA A 108 -6.80 -1.92 11.21
C ALA A 108 -6.88 -3.17 10.32
N GLN A 109 -5.74 -3.83 10.07
CA GLN A 109 -5.61 -4.96 9.12
C GLN A 109 -6.10 -4.58 7.72
N LEU A 110 -5.72 -3.39 7.25
CA LEU A 110 -6.10 -2.84 5.96
C LEU A 110 -4.91 -2.77 5.01
N ASP A 111 -5.16 -3.08 3.74
CA ASP A 111 -4.16 -3.01 2.68
C ASP A 111 -4.61 -2.02 1.59
N SER A 112 -3.67 -1.23 1.08
CA SER A 112 -3.89 -0.33 -0.05
C SER A 112 -2.82 -0.56 -1.10
N THR A 113 -3.24 -1.10 -2.24
CA THR A 113 -2.38 -1.40 -3.38
C THR A 113 -2.93 -0.71 -4.63
N LEU A 114 -2.08 0.07 -5.30
CA LEU A 114 -2.37 0.68 -6.59
C LEU A 114 -1.25 0.35 -7.58
N LEU A 115 -1.61 -0.36 -8.65
CA LEU A 115 -0.74 -0.61 -9.80
C LEU A 115 -1.06 0.44 -10.87
N ASP A 116 -0.05 1.16 -11.36
CA ASP A 116 -0.20 2.05 -12.53
C ASP A 116 0.36 1.34 -13.76
N LEU A 117 -0.52 0.70 -14.52
CA LEU A 117 -0.20 -0.10 -15.71
C LEU A 117 -0.18 0.81 -16.94
N GLU A 118 1.01 1.02 -17.51
CA GLU A 118 1.19 1.93 -18.65
C GLU A 118 0.92 1.21 -19.97
N ILE A 119 1.40 -0.02 -20.11
CA ILE A 119 1.31 -0.84 -21.32
C ILE A 119 1.44 -2.32 -20.98
N GLY A 120 0.82 -3.21 -21.76
CA GLY A 120 0.98 -4.66 -21.64
C GLY A 120 -0.15 -5.32 -20.85
N SER A 121 0.13 -6.42 -20.16
CA SER A 121 -0.88 -7.22 -19.46
C SER A 121 -0.42 -7.69 -18.09
N VAL A 122 -1.30 -7.57 -17.09
CA VAL A 122 -1.10 -8.11 -15.75
C VAL A 122 -2.32 -8.94 -15.36
N LEU A 123 -2.07 -10.21 -15.06
CA LEU A 123 -3.05 -11.07 -14.40
C LEU A 123 -2.90 -10.91 -12.90
N VAL A 124 -3.97 -10.47 -12.25
CA VAL A 124 -4.05 -10.27 -10.81
C VAL A 124 -4.90 -11.38 -10.21
N LYS A 125 -4.29 -12.20 -9.36
CA LYS A 125 -5.01 -13.08 -8.45
C LYS A 125 -5.08 -12.38 -7.10
N ALA A 126 -6.15 -11.63 -6.88
CA ALA A 126 -6.38 -10.91 -5.64
C ALA A 126 -7.23 -11.75 -4.70
N GLU A 127 -6.78 -11.88 -3.46
CA GLU A 127 -7.61 -12.44 -2.41
C GLU A 127 -8.75 -11.49 -2.00
N LYS A 128 -9.75 -12.04 -1.31
CA LYS A 128 -10.92 -11.27 -0.89
C LYS A 128 -10.54 -10.19 0.13
N LEU A 129 -10.64 -8.93 -0.26
CA LEU A 129 -10.37 -7.78 0.60
C LEU A 129 -11.33 -7.70 1.80
N VAL A 130 -10.85 -7.15 2.91
CA VAL A 130 -11.60 -6.92 4.16
C VAL A 130 -11.68 -5.43 4.47
N GLY A 131 -12.79 -5.00 5.07
CA GLY A 131 -13.04 -3.59 5.39
C GLY A 131 -12.82 -2.66 4.20
N ASP A 132 -12.10 -1.57 4.46
CA ASP A 132 -11.80 -0.51 3.51
C ASP A 132 -10.53 -0.77 2.67
N SER A 133 -10.01 -2.00 2.69
CA SER A 133 -8.85 -2.36 1.87
C SER A 133 -9.15 -2.17 0.38
N ARG A 134 -8.13 -1.78 -0.37
CA ARG A 134 -8.21 -1.46 -1.80
C ARG A 134 -7.11 -2.17 -2.57
N PHE A 135 -7.50 -2.77 -3.69
CA PHE A 135 -6.58 -3.23 -4.71
C PHE A 135 -7.07 -2.65 -6.03
N GLU A 136 -6.25 -1.82 -6.64
CA GLU A 136 -6.62 -1.03 -7.81
C GLU A 136 -5.57 -1.17 -8.90
N VAL A 137 -6.02 -1.25 -10.15
CA VAL A 137 -5.17 -1.15 -11.33
C VAL A 137 -5.63 0.07 -12.11
N LYS A 138 -4.77 1.08 -12.16
CA LYS A 138 -4.92 2.26 -13.00
C LYS A 138 -4.30 1.97 -14.36
N THR A 139 -4.97 2.43 -15.40
CA THR A 139 -4.54 2.42 -16.80
C THR A 139 -4.68 3.84 -17.35
N PRO A 140 -4.20 4.14 -18.57
CA PRO A 140 -4.33 5.48 -19.16
C PRO A 140 -5.79 5.95 -19.28
N THR A 141 -6.75 5.03 -19.39
CA THR A 141 -8.16 5.36 -19.67
C THR A 141 -9.11 5.09 -18.50
N SER A 142 -8.71 4.31 -17.50
CA SER A 142 -9.62 3.85 -16.43
C SER A 142 -8.88 3.34 -15.19
N ILE A 143 -9.61 3.27 -14.07
CA ILE A 143 -9.18 2.59 -12.84
C ILE A 143 -10.12 1.43 -12.58
N VAL A 144 -9.55 0.26 -12.30
CA VAL A 144 -10.27 -0.98 -11.99
C VAL A 144 -10.00 -1.37 -10.54
N GLY A 145 -11.03 -1.39 -9.70
CA GLY A 145 -10.96 -1.91 -8.35
C GLY A 145 -11.26 -3.41 -8.30
N ILE A 146 -10.38 -4.21 -7.71
CA ILE A 146 -10.49 -5.67 -7.64
C ILE A 146 -10.75 -6.08 -6.19
N ARG A 147 -11.99 -6.48 -5.89
CA ARG A 147 -12.42 -6.91 -4.53
C ARG A 147 -12.54 -8.43 -4.42
N GLY A 148 -11.42 -9.13 -4.64
CA GLY A 148 -11.35 -10.58 -4.63
C GLY A 148 -11.83 -11.19 -5.94
N THR A 149 -10.95 -11.95 -6.59
CA THR A 149 -11.12 -12.83 -7.78
C THR A 149 -9.79 -12.88 -8.53
N THR A 150 -9.73 -13.63 -9.64
CA THR A 150 -8.68 -13.49 -10.64
C THR A 150 -9.18 -12.60 -11.78
N PHE A 151 -8.41 -11.59 -12.16
CA PHE A 151 -8.75 -10.67 -13.24
C PHE A 151 -7.51 -10.32 -14.06
N GLU A 152 -7.64 -10.22 -15.37
CA GLU A 152 -6.55 -9.77 -16.26
C GLU A 152 -6.86 -8.37 -16.78
N VAL A 153 -5.89 -7.47 -16.66
CA VAL A 153 -5.97 -6.12 -17.21
C VAL A 153 -4.98 -6.01 -18.34
N ASN A 154 -5.48 -5.64 -19.53
CA ASN A 154 -4.68 -5.44 -20.72
C ASN A 154 -4.77 -3.98 -21.18
N VAL A 155 -3.62 -3.38 -21.43
CA VAL A 155 -3.48 -2.09 -22.11
C VAL A 155 -2.78 -2.38 -23.44
N ALA A 156 -3.46 -2.06 -24.55
CA ALA A 156 -2.96 -2.30 -25.89
C ALA A 156 -1.60 -1.61 -26.10
N GLN A 157 -0.73 -2.32 -26.82
CA GLN A 157 0.60 -1.84 -27.18
C GLN A 157 0.56 -0.90 -28.39
#